data_AF-A0A941V6Z0-F1
#
_entry.id   AF-A0A941V6Z0-F1
#
_cell.length_a   1.000
_cell.length_b   1.000
_cell.length_c   1.000
_cell.angle_alpha   90.00
_cell.angle_beta   90.00
_cell.angle_gamma   90.00
#
_symmetry.space_group_name_H-M   'P 1'
#
loop_
_entity.id
_entity.type
_entity.pdbx_description
1 polymer ?
#
loop_
_entity_poly.entity_id
_entity_poly.type
_entity_poly.pdbx_seq_one_letter_code
_entity_poly.pdbx_strand_id
1 'polypeptide(L)'
;DELTHAEIELRKMHCEYGVRIAQRAGLPEAIQVVIFQHHEMADGSGYPKGLKGEAINRLARIISLVNYYDNLCNPLDLNKALTPHEALSLMFAQRRSKFEPKVLQLMIRCLGVYPPGSIVKLSNDALALVQSVNPQKPLRPWVLVYDPEVPKEEAIMLDLEQEPEINISKAIRPIQLPAAVYDYLSPRKRVTYFFDTDAAQNGGRK
;
A
#
# COMPACT_ATOMS: atom_id res chain seq x y z
N ASP A 1 -0.98 -19.69 -15.79
CA ASP A 1 0.02 -20.74 -15.49
C ASP A 1 1.14 -20.19 -14.64
N GLU A 2 1.80 -21.03 -13.85
CA GLU A 2 3.01 -20.66 -13.11
C GLU A 2 4.21 -20.60 -14.07
N LEU A 3 5.09 -19.62 -13.88
CA LEU A 3 6.29 -19.48 -14.71
C LEU A 3 7.28 -20.61 -14.43
N THR A 4 7.86 -21.16 -15.49
CA THR A 4 9.00 -22.07 -15.42
C THR A 4 10.23 -21.39 -14.83
N HIS A 5 11.20 -22.17 -14.36
CA HIS A 5 12.46 -21.63 -13.83
C HIS A 5 13.18 -20.73 -14.86
N ALA A 6 13.23 -21.16 -16.13
CA ALA A 6 13.85 -20.38 -17.20
C ALA A 6 13.14 -19.04 -17.43
N GLU A 7 11.81 -19.01 -17.40
CA GLU A 7 11.04 -17.77 -17.52
C GLU A 7 11.24 -16.85 -16.32
N ILE A 8 11.38 -17.40 -15.11
CA ILE A 8 11.70 -16.62 -13.91
C ILE A 8 13.08 -15.96 -14.05
N GLU A 9 14.10 -16.71 -14.46
CA GLU A 9 15.46 -16.17 -14.65
C GLU A 9 15.48 -15.13 -15.78
N LEU A 10 14.79 -15.39 -16.90
CA LEU A 10 14.64 -14.41 -17.97
C LEU A 10 13.95 -13.13 -17.50
N ARG A 11 12.89 -13.24 -16.68
CA ARG A 11 12.19 -12.07 -16.12
C ARG A 11 13.12 -11.26 -15.22
N LYS A 12 13.97 -11.89 -14.41
CA LYS A 12 14.92 -11.18 -13.52
C LYS A 12 15.90 -10.31 -14.32
N MET A 13 16.22 -10.68 -15.57
CA MET A 13 17.11 -9.90 -16.43
C MET A 13 16.59 -8.49 -16.76
N HIS A 14 15.32 -8.17 -16.51
CA HIS A 14 14.80 -6.82 -16.74
C HIS A 14 15.53 -5.75 -15.89
N CYS A 15 16.10 -6.11 -14.74
CA CYS A 15 16.94 -5.17 -13.97
C CYS A 15 18.15 -4.73 -14.80
N GLU A 16 18.83 -5.66 -15.47
CA GLU A 16 19.96 -5.35 -16.36
C GLU A 16 19.52 -4.65 -17.63
N TYR A 17 18.46 -5.13 -18.28
CA TYR A 17 17.94 -4.50 -19.49
C TYR A 17 17.48 -3.07 -19.23
N GLY A 18 16.84 -2.83 -18.09
CA GLY A 18 16.45 -1.50 -17.62
C GLY A 18 17.63 -0.56 -17.46
N VAL A 19 18.75 -1.04 -16.89
CA VAL A 19 20.00 -0.26 -16.83
C VAL A 19 20.52 0.10 -18.22
N ARG A 20 20.56 -0.85 -19.16
CA ARG A 20 21.03 -0.59 -20.53
C ARG A 20 20.16 0.44 -21.25
N ILE A 21 18.84 0.40 -21.03
CA ILE A 21 17.90 1.39 -21.58
C ILE A 21 18.16 2.77 -20.93
N ALA A 22 18.28 2.82 -19.61
CA ALA A 22 18.56 4.05 -18.86
C ALA A 22 19.89 4.71 -19.29
N GLN A 23 20.92 3.90 -19.55
CA GLN A 23 22.20 4.36 -20.07
C GLN A 23 22.07 5.01 -21.45
N ARG A 24 21.37 4.36 -22.37
CA ARG A 24 21.12 4.90 -23.73
C ARG A 24 20.28 6.18 -23.69
N ALA A 25 19.38 6.29 -22.72
CA ALA A 25 18.59 7.49 -22.48
C ALA A 25 19.36 8.61 -21.76
N GLY A 26 20.63 8.39 -21.37
CA GLY A 26 21.44 9.39 -20.67
C GLY A 26 21.00 9.66 -19.23
N LEU A 27 20.28 8.73 -18.59
CA LEU A 27 19.87 8.89 -17.19
C LEU A 27 21.09 8.86 -16.26
N PRO A 28 21.08 9.64 -15.15
CA PRO A 28 22.18 9.65 -14.20
C PRO A 28 22.48 8.27 -13.63
N GLU A 29 23.76 7.99 -13.34
CA GLU A 29 24.21 6.70 -12.77
C GLU A 29 23.44 6.36 -11.49
N ALA A 30 23.15 7.34 -10.63
CA ALA A 30 22.37 7.15 -9.42
C ALA A 30 20.99 6.51 -9.68
N ILE A 31 20.33 6.84 -10.80
CA ILE A 31 19.05 6.26 -11.20
C ILE A 31 19.24 4.85 -11.75
N GLN A 32 20.30 4.63 -12.53
CA GLN A 32 20.64 3.30 -13.05
C GLN A 32 20.88 2.29 -11.91
N VAL A 33 21.56 2.72 -10.84
CA VAL A 33 21.77 1.90 -9.64
C VAL A 33 20.43 1.50 -9.00
N VAL A 34 19.47 2.42 -8.92
CA VAL A 34 18.14 2.12 -8.38
C VAL A 34 17.40 1.12 -9.27
N ILE A 35 17.39 1.33 -10.59
CA ILE A 35 16.80 0.39 -11.55
C ILE A 35 17.42 -0.99 -11.42
N PHE A 36 18.73 -1.09 -11.23
CA PHE A 36 19.39 -2.38 -11.08
C PHE A 36 18.99 -3.11 -9.79
N GLN A 37 18.80 -2.37 -8.70
CA GLN A 37 18.67 -2.92 -7.34
C GLN A 37 17.24 -2.95 -6.79
N HIS A 38 16.23 -2.48 -7.52
CA HIS A 38 14.85 -2.34 -7.02
C HIS A 38 14.11 -3.66 -6.70
N HIS A 39 14.76 -4.81 -6.94
CA HIS A 39 14.30 -6.14 -6.53
C HIS A 39 15.21 -6.78 -5.47
N GLU A 40 16.22 -6.07 -5.00
CA GLU A 40 17.02 -6.50 -3.86
C GLU A 40 16.20 -6.39 -2.56
N MET A 41 16.46 -7.31 -1.64
CA MET A 41 15.75 -7.42 -0.36
C MET A 41 16.78 -7.42 0.78
N ALA A 42 16.46 -6.78 1.90
CA ALA A 42 17.42 -6.57 2.99
C ALA A 42 17.99 -7.87 3.59
N ASP A 43 17.26 -8.99 3.51
CA ASP A 43 17.70 -10.33 3.92
C ASP A 43 18.61 -11.04 2.90
N GLY A 44 18.81 -10.46 1.72
CA GLY A 44 19.58 -11.03 0.61
C GLY A 44 18.84 -12.07 -0.22
N SER A 45 17.53 -12.23 -0.01
CA SER A 45 16.69 -13.12 -0.84
C SER A 45 16.29 -12.50 -2.19
N GLY A 46 16.67 -11.24 -2.41
CA GLY A 46 16.40 -10.50 -3.64
C GLY A 46 17.35 -10.85 -4.78
N TYR A 47 17.22 -10.08 -5.86
CA TYR A 47 18.02 -10.23 -7.08
C TYR A 47 18.26 -8.83 -7.68
N PRO A 48 19.24 -8.65 -8.58
CA PRO A 48 20.06 -9.66 -9.27
C PRO A 48 21.32 -10.15 -8.54
N LYS A 49 21.83 -9.41 -7.55
CA LYS A 49 23.11 -9.70 -6.87
C LYS A 49 22.93 -10.32 -5.48
N GLY A 50 21.73 -10.29 -4.91
CA GLY A 50 21.48 -10.84 -3.57
C GLY A 50 22.13 -9.98 -2.48
N LEU A 51 22.13 -8.66 -2.68
CA LEU A 51 22.72 -7.69 -1.76
C LEU A 51 21.96 -7.69 -0.43
N LYS A 52 22.65 -7.36 0.67
CA LYS A 52 22.09 -7.38 2.02
C LYS A 52 22.18 -6.02 2.69
N GLY A 53 21.11 -5.65 3.41
CA GLY A 53 21.06 -4.44 4.23
C GLY A 53 21.59 -3.19 3.50
N GLU A 54 22.63 -2.57 4.07
CA GLU A 54 23.20 -1.31 3.57
C GLU A 54 24.02 -1.44 2.29
N ALA A 55 24.31 -2.66 1.83
CA ALA A 55 24.89 -2.86 0.50
C ALA A 55 23.90 -2.50 -0.62
N ILE A 56 22.60 -2.44 -0.30
CA ILE A 56 21.55 -1.97 -1.20
C ILE A 56 21.48 -0.44 -1.12
N ASN A 57 21.51 0.21 -2.28
CA ASN A 57 21.31 1.64 -2.40
C ASN A 57 20.06 2.10 -1.62
N ARG A 58 20.18 3.21 -0.89
CA ARG A 58 19.10 3.71 -0.03
C ARG A 58 17.78 3.94 -0.77
N LEU A 59 17.82 4.49 -1.98
CA LEU A 59 16.60 4.69 -2.78
C LEU A 59 16.04 3.36 -3.29
N ALA A 60 16.91 2.41 -3.68
CA ALA A 60 16.48 1.08 -4.06
C ALA A 60 15.76 0.36 -2.91
N ARG A 61 16.23 0.47 -1.66
CA ARG A 61 15.52 -0.07 -0.48
C ARG A 61 14.10 0.45 -0.33
N ILE A 62 13.88 1.74 -0.62
CA ILE A 62 12.55 2.37 -0.60
C ILE A 62 11.69 1.83 -1.74
N ILE A 63 12.23 1.81 -2.97
CA ILE A 63 11.50 1.33 -4.15
C ILE A 63 11.16 -0.16 -4.03
N SER A 64 12.09 -1.02 -3.59
CA SER A 64 11.83 -2.45 -3.37
C SER A 64 10.65 -2.68 -2.43
N LEU A 65 10.57 -1.89 -1.35
CA LEU A 65 9.49 -1.97 -0.37
C LEU A 65 8.16 -1.51 -0.97
N VAL A 66 8.12 -0.36 -1.65
CA VAL A 66 6.89 0.16 -2.29
C VAL A 66 6.42 -0.76 -3.42
N ASN A 67 7.33 -1.23 -4.26
CA ASN A 67 7.04 -2.18 -5.34
C ASN A 67 6.50 -3.50 -4.79
N TYR A 68 7.04 -4.01 -3.68
CA TYR A 68 6.53 -5.23 -3.06
C TYR A 68 5.09 -5.05 -2.56
N TYR A 69 4.81 -3.94 -1.88
CA TYR A 69 3.45 -3.61 -1.44
C TYR A 69 2.49 -3.44 -2.61
N ASP A 70 2.88 -2.70 -3.64
CA ASP A 70 2.03 -2.48 -4.82
C ASP A 70 1.71 -3.80 -5.53
N ASN A 71 2.67 -4.71 -5.70
CA ASN A 71 2.43 -6.02 -6.29
C ASN A 71 1.49 -6.91 -5.45
N LEU A 72 1.42 -6.72 -4.12
CA LEU A 72 0.44 -7.42 -3.28
C LEU A 72 -0.97 -6.86 -3.46
N CYS A 73 -1.09 -5.54 -3.58
CA CYS A 73 -2.37 -4.85 -3.73
C CYS A 73 -2.90 -4.89 -5.17
N ASN A 74 -2.02 -4.88 -6.15
CA ASN A 74 -2.30 -4.73 -7.57
C ASN A 74 -1.59 -5.81 -8.43
N PRO A 75 -1.72 -7.12 -8.11
CA PRO A 75 -1.16 -8.18 -8.94
C PRO A 75 -1.82 -8.23 -10.32
N LEU A 76 -1.16 -8.91 -11.28
CA LEU A 76 -1.72 -9.16 -12.61
C LEU A 76 -3.09 -9.87 -12.54
N ASP A 77 -3.21 -10.86 -11.66
CA ASP A 77 -4.47 -11.52 -11.35
C ASP A 77 -5.11 -10.86 -10.12
N LEU A 78 -6.04 -9.93 -10.36
CA LEU A 78 -6.71 -9.16 -9.31
C LEU A 78 -7.51 -10.03 -8.33
N ASN A 79 -7.83 -11.29 -8.66
CA ASN A 79 -8.48 -12.20 -7.71
C ASN A 79 -7.56 -12.59 -6.55
N LYS A 80 -6.24 -12.44 -6.74
CA LYS A 80 -5.21 -12.66 -5.71
C LYS A 80 -4.79 -11.38 -4.99
N ALA A 81 -5.39 -10.24 -5.33
CA ALA A 81 -5.09 -8.97 -4.69
C ALA A 81 -5.40 -9.04 -3.20
N LEU A 82 -4.43 -8.61 -2.40
CA LEU A 82 -4.64 -8.35 -0.99
C LEU A 82 -5.24 -6.97 -0.81
N THR A 83 -6.07 -6.80 0.22
CA THR A 83 -6.45 -5.45 0.63
C THR A 83 -5.22 -4.71 1.17
N PRO A 84 -5.19 -3.36 1.12
CA PRO A 84 -4.11 -2.56 1.68
C PRO A 84 -3.69 -2.96 3.11
N HIS A 85 -4.69 -3.16 3.96
CA HIS A 85 -4.50 -3.61 5.33
C HIS A 85 -3.81 -4.99 5.40
N GLU A 86 -4.25 -5.94 4.58
CA GLU A 86 -3.66 -7.29 4.53
C GLU A 86 -2.23 -7.29 3.98
N ALA A 87 -1.96 -6.47 2.97
CA ALA A 87 -0.62 -6.32 2.41
C ALA A 87 0.36 -5.78 3.46
N LEU A 88 -0.01 -4.70 4.17
CA LEU A 88 0.80 -4.17 5.28
C LEU A 88 0.97 -5.18 6.41
N SER A 89 -0.11 -5.85 6.82
CA SER A 89 -0.09 -6.86 7.88
C SER A 89 0.84 -8.02 7.51
N LEU A 90 0.75 -8.53 6.28
CA LEU A 90 1.65 -9.57 5.76
C LEU A 90 3.11 -9.11 5.75
N MET A 91 3.36 -7.91 5.25
CA MET A 91 4.70 -7.33 5.19
C MET A 91 5.34 -7.20 6.58
N PHE A 92 4.57 -6.71 7.55
CA PHE A 92 5.05 -6.50 8.91
C PHE A 92 5.19 -7.79 9.71
N ALA A 93 4.17 -8.65 9.70
CA ALA A 93 4.13 -9.84 10.55
C ALA A 93 5.02 -10.98 10.02
N GLN A 94 5.08 -11.17 8.69
CA GLN A 94 5.68 -12.37 8.10
C GLN A 94 6.88 -12.08 7.20
N ARG A 95 7.02 -10.86 6.68
CA ARG A 95 8.07 -10.50 5.70
C ARG A 95 9.02 -9.39 6.17
N ARG A 96 9.00 -9.02 7.46
CA ARG A 96 9.79 -7.90 7.99
C ARG A 96 11.28 -7.96 7.65
N SER A 97 11.85 -9.17 7.58
CA SER A 97 13.28 -9.38 7.29
C SER A 97 13.67 -8.94 5.89
N LYS A 98 12.72 -8.88 4.94
CA LYS A 98 12.96 -8.48 3.56
C LYS A 98 13.20 -6.98 3.41
N PHE A 99 12.89 -6.18 4.42
CA PHE A 99 12.88 -4.73 4.33
C PHE A 99 13.79 -4.10 5.38
N GLU A 100 14.28 -2.91 5.07
CA GLU A 100 14.91 -2.09 6.10
C GLU A 100 13.87 -1.69 7.15
N PRO A 101 14.11 -1.95 8.46
CA PRO A 101 13.13 -1.67 9.50
C PRO A 101 12.65 -0.21 9.54
N LYS A 102 13.56 0.76 9.35
CA LYS A 102 13.22 2.19 9.37
C LYS A 102 12.30 2.57 8.22
N VAL A 103 12.54 2.04 7.02
CA VAL A 103 11.72 2.34 5.83
C VAL A 103 10.34 1.71 5.97
N LEU A 104 10.24 0.47 6.47
CA LEU A 104 8.96 -0.20 6.71
C LEU A 104 8.12 0.54 7.76
N GLN A 105 8.74 0.98 8.86
CA GLN A 105 8.04 1.77 9.89
C GLN A 105 7.52 3.11 9.35
N LEU A 106 8.32 3.80 8.53
CA LEU A 106 7.89 5.04 7.88
C LEU A 106 6.71 4.80 6.94
N MET A 107 6.73 3.71 6.15
CA MET A 107 5.61 3.36 5.28
C MET A 107 4.32 3.12 6.08
N ILE A 108 4.39 2.35 7.17
CA ILE A 108 3.24 2.08 8.03
C ILE A 108 2.71 3.38 8.65
N ARG A 109 3.60 4.30 9.04
CA ARG A 109 3.19 5.62 9.55
C ARG A 109 2.50 6.47 8.48
N CYS A 110 3.00 6.44 7.25
CA CYS A 110 2.45 7.19 6.13
C CYS A 110 1.10 6.64 5.64
N LEU A 111 0.93 5.32 5.62
CA LEU A 111 -0.29 4.65 5.18
C LEU A 111 -1.29 4.36 6.30
N GLY A 112 -0.89 4.54 7.56
CA GLY A 112 -1.70 4.14 8.71
C GLY A 112 -1.85 2.61 8.84
N VAL A 113 -2.60 2.19 9.86
CA VAL A 113 -2.93 0.77 10.07
C VAL A 113 -4.01 0.29 9.10
N TYR A 114 -4.90 1.21 8.73
CA TYR A 114 -5.95 1.01 7.73
C TYR A 114 -5.75 2.05 6.62
N PRO A 115 -5.07 1.70 5.52
CA PRO A 115 -4.81 2.65 4.44
C PRO A 115 -6.09 3.07 3.71
N PRO A 116 -6.09 4.22 3.01
CA PRO A 116 -7.20 4.62 2.15
C PRO A 116 -7.59 3.52 1.18
N GLY A 117 -8.90 3.32 1.00
CA GLY A 117 -9.48 2.20 0.27
C GLY A 117 -9.73 0.94 1.11
N SER A 118 -9.26 0.88 2.36
CA SER A 118 -9.59 -0.22 3.27
C SER A 118 -11.07 -0.16 3.65
N ILE A 119 -11.74 -1.30 3.59
CA ILE A 119 -13.11 -1.43 4.09
C ILE A 119 -13.01 -1.95 5.52
N VAL A 120 -13.74 -1.32 6.42
CA VAL A 120 -13.67 -1.60 7.85
C VAL A 120 -15.06 -1.77 8.42
N LYS A 121 -15.14 -2.61 9.46
CA LYS A 121 -16.29 -2.67 10.36
C LYS A 121 -15.96 -1.85 11.60
N LEU A 122 -16.87 -0.99 12.01
CA LEU A 122 -16.76 -0.17 13.21
C LEU A 122 -17.27 -0.94 14.44
N SER A 123 -17.07 -0.40 15.64
CA SER A 123 -17.48 -1.01 16.92
C SER A 123 -19.01 -1.04 17.11
N ASN A 124 -19.74 -0.18 16.41
CA ASN A 124 -21.20 -0.13 16.35
C ASN A 124 -21.78 -0.94 15.17
N ASP A 125 -21.01 -1.90 14.66
CA ASP A 125 -21.35 -2.76 13.51
C ASP A 125 -21.48 -2.08 12.14
N ALA A 126 -21.41 -0.75 12.05
CA ALA A 126 -21.44 -0.04 10.79
C ALA A 126 -20.25 -0.44 9.88
N LEU A 127 -20.48 -0.45 8.57
CA LEU A 127 -19.45 -0.68 7.57
C LEU A 127 -19.00 0.66 7.00
N ALA A 128 -17.71 0.83 6.76
CA ALA A 128 -17.17 2.08 6.27
C ALA A 128 -15.97 1.87 5.35
N LEU A 129 -15.71 2.85 4.49
CA LEU A 129 -14.53 2.92 3.64
C LEU A 129 -13.57 3.97 4.21
N VAL A 130 -12.30 3.59 4.41
CA VAL A 130 -11.27 4.56 4.82
C VAL A 130 -10.95 5.49 3.66
N GLN A 131 -11.11 6.80 3.90
CA GLN A 131 -10.90 7.85 2.89
C GLN A 131 -9.55 8.54 3.06
N SER A 132 -9.13 8.79 4.30
CA SER A 132 -7.83 9.37 4.61
C SER A 132 -7.29 8.86 5.93
N VAL A 133 -5.98 9.02 6.15
CA VAL A 133 -5.29 8.56 7.35
C VAL A 133 -4.97 9.72 8.28
N ASN A 134 -4.82 9.41 9.56
CA ASN A 134 -4.27 10.32 10.54
C ASN A 134 -2.86 9.86 10.93
N PRO A 135 -1.79 10.52 10.43
CA PRO A 135 -0.40 10.11 10.70
C PRO A 135 0.03 10.21 12.16
N GLN A 136 -0.69 11.01 12.98
CA GLN A 136 -0.43 11.13 14.42
C GLN A 136 -1.20 10.07 15.21
N LYS A 137 -2.38 9.67 14.74
CA LYS A 137 -3.21 8.60 15.34
C LYS A 137 -3.62 7.57 14.27
N PRO A 138 -2.73 6.60 13.91
CA PRO A 138 -2.96 5.66 12.79
C PRO A 138 -4.21 4.76 12.88
N LEU A 139 -4.84 4.67 14.05
CA LEU A 139 -6.09 3.93 14.29
C LEU A 139 -7.35 4.82 14.23
N ARG A 140 -7.18 6.13 14.00
CA ARG A 140 -8.26 7.12 13.92
C ARG A 140 -8.28 7.81 12.54
N PRO A 141 -8.53 7.08 11.45
CA PRO A 141 -8.68 7.65 10.11
C PRO A 141 -10.03 8.36 9.92
N TRP A 142 -10.18 9.07 8.79
CA TRP A 142 -11.48 9.48 8.29
C TRP A 142 -12.13 8.35 7.48
N VAL A 143 -13.41 8.11 7.72
CA VAL A 143 -14.16 7.03 7.07
C VAL A 143 -15.46 7.54 6.47
N LEU A 144 -15.82 7.01 5.30
CA LEU A 144 -17.15 7.16 4.69
C LEU A 144 -18.01 5.99 5.14
N VAL A 145 -19.06 6.27 5.91
CA VAL A 145 -19.92 5.25 6.51
C VAL A 145 -21.02 4.85 5.54
N TYR A 146 -21.29 3.54 5.44
CA TYR A 146 -22.45 3.01 4.74
C TYR A 146 -23.71 3.20 5.59
N ASP A 147 -24.71 3.85 5.01
CA ASP A 147 -26.05 3.96 5.55
C ASP A 147 -27.07 3.65 4.43
N PRO A 148 -27.95 2.65 4.58
CA PRO A 148 -28.93 2.31 3.55
C PRO A 148 -30.00 3.38 3.33
N GLU A 149 -30.23 4.28 4.29
CA GLU A 149 -31.25 5.33 4.21
C GLU A 149 -30.71 6.63 3.60
N VAL A 150 -29.39 6.81 3.58
CA VAL A 150 -28.73 8.03 3.10
C VAL A 150 -28.12 7.78 1.72
N PRO A 151 -28.50 8.52 0.67
CA PRO A 151 -27.85 8.43 -0.64
C PRO A 151 -26.34 8.62 -0.57
N LYS A 152 -25.59 8.00 -1.48
CA LYS A 152 -24.12 8.03 -1.48
C LYS A 152 -23.55 9.44 -1.56
N GLU A 153 -24.23 10.33 -2.29
CA GLU A 153 -23.85 11.73 -2.47
C GLU A 153 -23.91 12.51 -1.15
N GLU A 154 -24.69 12.02 -0.18
CA GLU A 154 -24.88 12.59 1.15
C GLU A 154 -24.25 11.70 2.25
N ALA A 155 -23.40 10.74 1.85
CA ALA A 155 -22.79 9.77 2.76
C ALA A 155 -22.05 10.45 3.91
N ILE A 156 -22.21 9.89 5.10
CA ILE A 156 -21.63 10.44 6.32
C ILE A 156 -20.12 10.21 6.30
N MET A 157 -19.37 11.31 6.35
CA MET A 157 -17.93 11.33 6.59
C MET A 157 -17.67 11.49 8.08
N LEU A 158 -16.99 10.52 8.67
CA LEU A 158 -16.70 10.47 10.10
C LEU A 158 -15.20 10.59 10.36
N ASP A 159 -14.81 11.60 11.14
CA ASP A 159 -13.48 11.67 11.72
C ASP A 159 -13.44 10.83 13.01
N LEU A 160 -12.81 9.66 12.95
CA LEU A 160 -12.71 8.81 14.13
C LEU A 160 -11.91 9.46 15.25
N GLU A 161 -11.09 10.50 15.02
CA GLU A 161 -10.43 11.23 16.10
C GLU A 161 -11.43 11.97 17.01
N GLN A 162 -12.54 12.46 16.44
CA GLN A 162 -13.59 13.18 17.19
C GLN A 162 -14.62 12.24 17.84
N GLU A 163 -14.59 10.95 17.49
CA GLU A 163 -15.53 9.94 17.96
C GLU A 163 -14.83 8.91 18.88
N PRO A 164 -14.54 9.24 20.16
CA PRO A 164 -13.73 8.39 21.05
C PRO A 164 -14.33 6.99 21.26
N GLU A 165 -15.66 6.87 21.25
CA GLU A 165 -16.41 5.62 21.47
C GLU A 165 -16.41 4.69 20.24
N ILE A 166 -16.19 5.24 19.04
CA ILE A 166 -16.21 4.48 17.80
C ILE A 166 -14.78 4.06 17.44
N ASN A 167 -14.58 2.75 17.29
CA ASN A 167 -13.29 2.18 16.94
C ASN A 167 -13.44 1.23 15.76
N ILE A 168 -12.35 1.00 15.01
CA ILE A 168 -12.34 -0.01 13.95
C ILE A 168 -12.21 -1.40 14.60
N SER A 169 -13.21 -2.25 14.42
CA SER A 169 -13.22 -3.61 14.96
C SER A 169 -12.44 -4.58 14.08
N LYS A 170 -12.55 -4.48 12.75
CA LYS A 170 -11.77 -5.28 11.78
C LYS A 170 -11.80 -4.69 10.38
N ALA A 171 -10.80 -5.05 9.57
CA ALA A 171 -10.86 -4.89 8.12
C ALA A 171 -11.72 -5.99 7.48
N ILE A 172 -12.39 -5.65 6.37
CA ILE A 172 -13.28 -6.52 5.60
C ILE A 172 -12.78 -6.58 4.16
N ARG A 173 -12.78 -7.77 3.56
CA ARG A 173 -12.49 -7.88 2.12
C ARG A 173 -13.70 -7.43 1.31
N PRO A 174 -13.52 -6.71 0.18
CA PRO A 174 -14.63 -6.30 -0.68
C PRO A 174 -15.57 -7.44 -1.09
N ILE A 175 -15.03 -8.65 -1.33
CA ILE A 175 -15.81 -9.84 -1.72
C ILE A 175 -16.75 -10.34 -0.61
N GLN A 176 -16.53 -9.94 0.64
CA GLN A 176 -17.39 -10.30 1.78
C GLN A 176 -18.53 -9.31 1.98
N LEU A 177 -18.58 -8.22 1.20
CA LEU A 177 -19.62 -7.22 1.32
C LEU A 177 -20.93 -7.70 0.69
N PRO A 178 -22.08 -7.36 1.30
CA PRO A 178 -23.36 -7.39 0.60
C PRO A 178 -23.31 -6.48 -0.64
N ALA A 179 -24.03 -6.86 -1.71
CA ALA A 179 -24.03 -6.13 -2.98
C ALA A 179 -24.36 -4.63 -2.80
N ALA A 180 -25.40 -4.31 -2.02
CA ALA A 180 -25.79 -2.92 -1.74
C ALA A 180 -24.66 -2.10 -1.10
N VAL A 181 -23.91 -2.71 -0.16
CA VAL A 181 -22.77 -2.05 0.50
C VAL A 181 -21.60 -1.88 -0.46
N TYR A 182 -21.35 -2.89 -1.29
CA TYR A 182 -20.30 -2.84 -2.31
C TYR A 182 -20.58 -1.71 -3.32
N ASP A 183 -21.81 -1.62 -3.80
CA ASP A 183 -22.22 -0.60 -4.76
C ASP A 183 -22.13 0.80 -4.13
N TYR A 184 -22.59 0.95 -2.89
CA TYR A 184 -22.51 2.20 -2.15
C TYR A 184 -21.07 2.67 -1.91
N LEU A 185 -20.25 1.86 -1.24
CA LEU A 185 -18.87 2.22 -0.92
C LEU A 185 -17.98 2.25 -2.18
N SER A 186 -18.37 1.54 -3.24
CA SER A 186 -17.66 1.43 -4.52
C SER A 186 -16.14 1.28 -4.36
N PRO A 187 -15.66 0.25 -3.64
CA PRO A 187 -14.23 0.10 -3.40
C PRO A 187 -13.48 -0.05 -4.72
N ARG A 188 -12.38 0.69 -4.88
CA ARG A 188 -11.61 0.67 -6.13
C ARG A 188 -10.97 -0.71 -6.35
N LYS A 189 -11.01 -1.19 -7.58
CA LYS A 189 -10.36 -2.45 -7.99
C LYS A 189 -8.82 -2.34 -8.02
N ARG A 190 -8.29 -1.14 -8.20
CA ARG A 190 -6.87 -0.82 -8.10
C ARG A 190 -6.66 0.27 -7.08
N VAL A 191 -5.68 0.08 -6.23
CA VAL A 191 -5.37 1.03 -5.16
C VAL A 191 -4.22 1.91 -5.60
N THR A 192 -4.39 3.22 -5.50
CA THR A 192 -3.37 4.21 -5.82
C THR A 192 -3.40 5.29 -4.75
N TYR A 193 -2.23 5.67 -4.26
CA TYR A 193 -2.08 6.66 -3.21
C TYR A 193 -1.44 7.92 -3.78
N PHE A 194 -1.94 9.07 -3.35
CA PHE A 194 -1.34 10.36 -3.60
C PHE A 194 -1.16 11.05 -2.25
N PHE A 195 -0.03 11.73 -2.08
CA PHE A 195 0.24 12.53 -0.90
C PHE A 195 0.11 13.99 -1.30
N ASP A 196 -0.77 14.71 -0.60
CA ASP A 196 -0.84 16.15 -0.71
C ASP A 196 0.02 16.77 0.40
N THR A 197 1.09 17.47 0.01
CA THR A 197 1.97 18.17 0.96
C THR A 197 1.32 19.44 1.53
N ASP A 198 0.25 19.94 0.92
CA ASP A 198 -0.41 21.20 1.29
C ASP A 198 -1.57 20.98 2.28
N ALA A 199 -2.05 19.74 2.44
CA ALA A 199 -3.08 19.39 3.42
C ALA A 199 -2.65 19.67 4.88
N ALA A 200 -1.34 19.69 5.16
CA ALA A 200 -0.80 20.07 6.46
C ALA A 200 -0.92 21.57 6.77
N GLN A 201 -1.16 22.43 5.76
CA GLN A 201 -1.31 23.88 5.93
C GLN A 201 -2.77 24.36 5.94
N ASN A 202 -3.71 23.54 5.47
CA ASN A 202 -5.12 23.94 5.30
C ASN A 202 -6.11 23.27 6.27
N GLY A 203 -5.64 22.70 7.39
CA GLY A 203 -6.47 22.18 8.49
C GLY A 203 -7.31 23.23 9.24
N GLY A 204 -7.62 24.35 8.59
CA GLY A 204 -8.44 25.42 9.12
C GLY A 204 -8.77 26.42 8.03
N ARG A 205 -9.78 26.12 7.20
CA ARG A 205 -10.56 27.15 6.50
C ARG A 205 -11.92 26.64 6.05
N LYS A 206 -12.89 26.96 6.92
CA LYS A 206 -14.34 27.14 6.75
C LYS A 206 -15.19 25.95 6.32
#